data_AF-A0A964A4G5-F1
#
_entry.id   AF-A0A964A4G5-F1
#
_cell.length_a   1.000
_cell.length_b   1.000
_cell.length_c   1.000
_cell.angle_alpha   90.00
_cell.angle_beta   90.00
_cell.angle_gamma   90.00
#
_symmetry.space_group_name_H-M   'P 1'
#
loop_
_entity.id
_entity.type
_entity.pdbx_description
1 polymer ?
#
loop_
_entity_poly.entity_id
_entity_poly.type
_entity_poly.pdbx_seq_one_letter_code
_entity_poly.pdbx_strand_id
1 'polypeptide(L)'
;MFSKDEIARIKEELPIRAAYIIHEKTNISRPTIYKFFNGGNVRPYYASEILACALELLEEKKNTLGSLRKKYNIIMEDPAPYGKEESGDIPQNE
;
A
#
# COMPACT_ATOMS: atom_id res chain seq x y z
N MET A 1 -8.70 -19.44 -13.12
CA MET A 1 -8.10 -18.46 -14.04
C MET A 1 -8.71 -17.12 -13.67
N PHE A 2 -7.89 -16.13 -13.30
CA PHE A 2 -8.40 -14.84 -12.82
C PHE A 2 -8.90 -14.01 -14.00
N SER A 3 -10.02 -13.35 -13.81
CA SER A 3 -10.59 -12.42 -14.78
C SER A 3 -9.74 -11.15 -14.88
N LYS A 4 -9.82 -10.44 -16.01
CA LYS A 4 -9.12 -9.17 -16.20
C LYS A 4 -9.54 -8.13 -15.15
N ASP A 5 -10.80 -8.17 -14.72
CA ASP A 5 -11.34 -7.24 -13.72
C ASP A 5 -10.76 -7.50 -12.32
N GLU A 6 -10.58 -8.77 -11.94
CA GLU A 6 -9.92 -9.12 -10.68
C GLU A 6 -8.45 -8.69 -10.65
N ILE A 7 -7.73 -8.89 -11.76
CA ILE A 7 -6.32 -8.46 -11.89
C ILE A 7 -6.21 -6.93 -11.79
N ALA A 8 -7.16 -6.20 -12.38
CA ALA A 8 -7.21 -4.74 -12.28
C ALA A 8 -7.42 -4.27 -10.83
N ARG A 9 -8.35 -4.87 -10.08
CA ARG A 9 -8.55 -4.55 -8.66
C ARG A 9 -7.31 -4.82 -7.82
N ILE A 10 -6.65 -5.96 -8.04
CA ILE A 10 -5.40 -6.29 -7.35
C ILE A 10 -4.33 -5.23 -7.64
N LYS A 11 -4.20 -4.80 -8.90
CA LYS A 11 -3.25 -3.76 -9.31
C LYS A 11 -3.49 -2.42 -8.58
N GLU A 12 -4.74 -2.05 -8.34
CA GLU A 12 -5.09 -0.81 -7.63
C GLU A 12 -4.74 -0.87 -6.14
N GLU A 13 -4.86 -2.03 -5.51
CA GLU A 13 -4.54 -2.18 -4.08
C GLU A 13 -3.03 -2.31 -3.82
N LEU A 14 -2.27 -2.77 -4.82
CA LEU A 14 -0.84 -2.98 -4.73
C LEU A 14 -0.06 -1.67 -4.49
N PRO A 15 1.07 -1.73 -3.75
CA PRO A 15 1.94 -0.57 -3.61
C PRO A 15 2.52 -0.14 -4.97
N ILE A 16 2.85 1.15 -5.11
CA ILE A 16 3.43 1.72 -6.35
C ILE A 16 4.68 0.94 -6.82
N ARG A 17 5.46 0.42 -5.87
CA ARG A 17 6.68 -0.36 -6.13
C ARG A 17 6.43 -1.87 -6.30
N ALA A 18 5.19 -2.34 -6.37
CA ALA A 18 4.87 -3.77 -6.43
C ALA A 18 5.58 -4.51 -7.58
N ALA A 19 5.59 -3.94 -8.78
CA ALA A 19 6.26 -4.58 -9.92
C ALA A 19 7.78 -4.73 -9.73
N TYR A 20 8.40 -3.83 -8.95
CA TYR A 20 9.81 -3.95 -8.57
C TYR A 20 9.99 -5.06 -7.53
N ILE A 21 9.14 -5.09 -6.49
CA ILE A 21 9.23 -6.09 -5.42
C ILE A 21 8.98 -7.51 -5.96
N ILE A 22 8.01 -7.66 -6.85
CA ILE A 22 7.72 -8.93 -7.52
C ILE A 22 8.92 -9.37 -8.37
N HIS A 23 9.57 -8.44 -9.08
CA HIS A 23 10.79 -8.75 -9.83
C HIS A 23 11.90 -9.28 -8.91
N GLU A 24 12.17 -8.62 -7.79
CA GLU A 24 13.19 -9.04 -6.83
C GLU A 24 12.88 -10.42 -6.21
N LYS A 25 11.60 -10.70 -5.89
CA LYS A 25 11.17 -11.98 -5.29
C LYS A 25 11.16 -13.15 -6.29
N THR A 26 10.76 -12.91 -7.54
CA THR A 26 10.48 -13.99 -8.52
C THR A 26 11.50 -14.07 -9.67
N ASN A 27 12.37 -13.07 -9.80
CA ASN A 27 13.27 -12.88 -10.94
C ASN A 27 12.56 -12.76 -12.30
N ILE A 28 11.24 -12.52 -12.31
CA ILE A 28 10.46 -12.30 -13.52
C ILE A 28 10.69 -10.87 -14.00
N SER A 29 10.92 -10.69 -15.30
CA SER A 29 11.21 -9.35 -15.84
C SER A 29 10.06 -8.37 -15.59
N ARG A 30 10.40 -7.12 -15.22
CA ARG A 30 9.40 -6.05 -15.02
C ARG A 30 8.47 -5.87 -16.23
N PRO A 31 8.93 -5.93 -17.50
CA PRO A 31 8.03 -5.90 -18.65
C PRO A 31 6.98 -7.01 -18.63
N THR A 32 7.35 -8.24 -18.25
CA THR A 32 6.40 -9.36 -18.13
C THR A 32 5.38 -9.12 -17.02
N ILE A 33 5.81 -8.55 -15.90
CA ILE A 33 4.94 -8.21 -14.77
C ILE A 33 3.92 -7.13 -15.17
N TYR A 34 4.36 -6.06 -15.83
CA TYR A 34 3.45 -5.04 -16.36
C TYR A 34 2.50 -5.61 -17.40
N LYS A 35 2.99 -6.51 -18.27
CA LYS A 35 2.15 -7.18 -19.26
C LYS A 35 1.04 -7.98 -18.59
N PHE A 36 1.33 -8.70 -17.50
CA PHE A 36 0.34 -9.42 -16.72
C PHE A 36 -0.73 -8.48 -16.14
N PHE A 37 -0.32 -7.42 -15.42
CA PHE A 37 -1.25 -6.48 -14.80
C PHE A 37 -2.05 -5.63 -15.79
N ASN A 38 -1.60 -5.53 -17.04
CA ASN A 38 -2.33 -4.86 -18.11
C ASN A 38 -3.23 -5.83 -18.91
N GLY A 39 -3.40 -7.08 -18.44
CA GLY A 39 -4.26 -8.07 -19.09
C GLY A 39 -3.69 -8.64 -20.40
N GLY A 40 -2.37 -8.50 -20.61
CA GLY A 40 -1.66 -9.07 -21.74
C GLY A 40 -1.39 -10.56 -21.56
N ASN A 41 -1.12 -11.25 -22.67
CA ASN A 41 -0.87 -12.68 -22.65
C ASN A 41 0.53 -13.01 -22.08
N VAL A 42 0.56 -13.76 -20.97
CA VAL A 42 1.77 -14.17 -20.24
C VAL A 42 1.69 -15.68 -20.03
N ARG A 43 2.85 -16.36 -20.04
CA ARG A 43 2.89 -17.82 -19.82
C ARG A 43 2.22 -18.16 -18.47
N PRO A 44 1.40 -19.22 -18.40
CA PRO A 44 0.67 -19.58 -17.19
C PRO A 44 1.57 -19.69 -15.94
N TYR A 45 2.77 -20.24 -16.11
CA TYR A 45 3.78 -20.32 -15.04
C TYR A 45 4.08 -18.94 -14.43
N TYR A 46 4.43 -17.95 -15.26
CA TYR A 46 4.72 -16.60 -14.77
C TYR A 46 3.48 -15.90 -14.22
N ALA A 47 2.30 -16.13 -14.81
CA ALA A 47 1.06 -15.55 -14.31
C ALA A 47 0.75 -16.01 -12.88
N SER A 48 0.94 -17.31 -12.58
CA SER A 48 0.76 -17.85 -11.24
C SER A 48 1.76 -17.27 -10.24
N GLU A 49 3.05 -17.22 -10.59
CA GLU A 49 4.11 -16.68 -9.73
C GLU A 49 3.91 -15.18 -9.41
N ILE A 50 3.60 -14.38 -10.44
CA ILE A 50 3.34 -12.94 -10.27
C ILE A 50 2.15 -12.73 -9.32
N LEU A 51 1.09 -13.52 -9.50
CA LEU A 51 -0.11 -13.38 -8.71
C LEU A 51 0.07 -13.82 -7.25
N ALA A 52 0.74 -14.95 -7.03
CA ALA A 52 1.05 -15.42 -5.68
C ALA A 52 1.84 -14.35 -4.90
N CYS A 53 2.90 -13.82 -5.51
CA CYS A 53 3.69 -12.76 -4.91
C CYS A 53 2.88 -11.46 -4.69
N ALA A 54 1.97 -11.12 -5.60
CA ALA A 54 1.10 -9.95 -5.45
C ALA A 54 0.15 -10.08 -4.25
N LEU A 55 -0.43 -11.27 -4.05
CA LEU A 55 -1.33 -11.54 -2.92
C LEU A 55 -0.58 -11.49 -1.59
N GLU A 56 0.62 -12.06 -1.52
CA GLU A 56 1.49 -11.94 -0.33
C GLU A 56 1.76 -10.48 0.04
N LEU A 57 2.07 -9.62 -0.95
CA LEU A 57 2.31 -8.20 -0.70
C LEU A 57 1.07 -7.47 -0.16
N LEU A 58 -0.12 -7.85 -0.60
CA LEU A 58 -1.36 -7.30 -0.07
C LEU A 58 -1.63 -7.75 1.36
N GLU A 59 -1.32 -9.00 1.69
CA GLU A 59 -1.43 -9.53 3.03
C GLU A 59 -0.44 -8.85 4.00
N GLU A 60 0.83 -8.72 3.60
CA GLU A 60 1.86 -7.97 4.34
C GLU A 60 1.40 -6.51 4.61
N LYS A 61 0.83 -5.86 3.60
CA LYS A 61 0.29 -4.49 3.72
C LYS A 61 -0.86 -4.42 4.72
N LYS A 62 -1.81 -5.36 4.70
CA LYS A 62 -2.93 -5.42 5.64
C LYS A 62 -2.45 -5.64 7.08
N ASN A 63 -1.49 -6.54 7.29
CA ASN A 63 -0.90 -6.80 8.61
C ASN A 63 -0.12 -5.58 9.14
N THR A 64 0.59 -4.88 8.25
CA THR A 64 1.31 -3.65 8.59
C THR A 64 0.34 -2.53 8.96
N LEU A 65 -0.75 -2.33 8.19
CA LEU A 65 -1.81 -1.36 8.50
C LEU A 65 -2.49 -1.64 9.84
N GLY A 66 -2.79 -2.90 10.14
CA GLY A 66 -3.34 -3.30 11.43
C GLY A 66 -2.40 -2.98 12.59
N SER A 67 -1.10 -3.23 12.40
CA SER A 67 -0.07 -2.91 13.40
C SER A 67 0.13 -1.40 13.58
N LEU A 68 0.08 -0.63 12.48
CA LEU A 68 0.19 0.82 12.52
C LEU A 68 -1.05 1.45 13.18
N ARG A 69 -2.26 1.00 12.86
CA ARG A 69 -3.49 1.45 13.53
C ARG A 69 -3.46 1.20 15.03
N LYS A 70 -2.96 0.05 15.47
CA LYS A 70 -2.75 -0.22 16.91
C LYS A 70 -1.79 0.80 17.53
N LYS A 71 -0.68 1.13 16.86
CA LYS A 71 0.26 2.17 17.33
C LYS A 71 -0.37 3.57 17.34
N TYR A 72 -1.17 3.92 16.33
CA TYR A 72 -1.83 5.23 16.25
C TYR A 72 -2.99 5.39 17.26
N ASN A 73 -3.75 4.33 17.56
CA ASN A 73 -4.78 4.38 18.61
C ASN A 73 -4.16 4.59 20.01
N ILE A 74 -2.98 4.02 20.27
CA ILE A 74 -2.24 4.28 21.52
C ILE A 74 -1.82 5.76 21.63
N ILE A 75 -1.55 6.44 20.50
CA ILE A 75 -1.16 7.85 20.47
C ILE A 75 -2.39 8.77 20.60
N MET A 76 -3.60 8.33 20.21
CA MET A 76 -4.83 9.14 20.31
C MET A 76 -5.62 8.94 21.60
N GLU A 77 -5.34 7.91 22.41
CA GLU A 77 -5.93 7.75 23.75
C GLU A 77 -5.24 8.59 24.84
N ASP A 78 -4.13 9.26 24.51
CA ASP A 78 -3.54 10.29 25.37
C ASP A 78 -3.54 11.62 24.60
N PRO A 79 -4.60 12.45 24.72
CA PRO A 79 -4.51 13.81 24.25
C PRO A 79 -3.52 14.54 25.15
N ALA A 80 -2.23 14.41 24.83
CA ALA A 80 -1.21 15.33 25.28
C ALA A 80 -1.76 16.74 25.00
N PRO A 81 -1.86 17.63 26.00
CA PRO A 81 -2.53 18.91 25.86
C PRO A 81 -1.69 19.77 24.92
N TYR A 82 -2.00 19.73 23.64
CA TYR A 82 -1.40 20.62 22.66
C TYR A 82 -1.96 22.01 22.96
N GLY A 83 -1.16 22.79 23.69
CA GLY A 83 -1.20 24.23 23.81
C GLY A 83 -2.59 24.85 24.06
N LYS A 84 -2.89 25.18 25.31
CA LYS A 84 -3.65 26.41 25.54
C LYS A 84 -2.81 27.56 24.98
N GLU A 85 -3.08 27.97 23.75
CA GLU A 85 -2.77 29.34 23.34
C GLU A 85 -3.69 30.23 24.17
N GLU A 86 -3.20 30.66 25.33
CA GLU A 86 -3.79 31.81 26.03
C GLU A 86 -3.86 32.93 25.01
N SER A 87 -5.09 33.32 24.67
CA SER A 87 -5.38 34.50 23.87
C SER A 87 -4.91 35.71 24.69
N GLY A 88 -3.65 36.07 24.53
CA GLY A 88 -3.08 37.29 25.07
C GLY A 88 -3.59 38.45 24.22
N ASP A 89 -4.46 39.27 24.80
CA ASP A 89 -4.89 40.56 24.28
C ASP A 89 -3.68 41.34 23.73
N ILE A 90 -3.74 41.68 22.43
CA ILE A 90 -2.81 42.62 21.81
C ILE A 90 -3.29 44.02 22.22
N PRO A 91 -2.54 44.81 23.01
CA PRO A 91 -2.92 46.19 23.27
C PRO A 91 -2.81 47.00 21.97
N GLN A 92 -3.95 47.51 21.48
CA GLN A 92 -3.97 48.55 20.46
C GLN A 92 -3.53 49.86 21.12
N ASN A 93 -2.28 50.26 20.85
CA ASN A 93 -1.84 51.63 21.08
C ASN A 93 -2.14 52.46 19.81
N GLU A 94 -3.01 53.44 19.94
CA GLU A 94 -3.03 54.66 19.10
C GLU A 94 -3.25 55.88 20.00
#